data_AF-A0A4U0ZFK2-F1
#
_entry.id   AF-A0A4U0ZFK2-F1
#
_cell.length_a   1.000
_cell.length_b   1.000
_cell.length_c   1.000
_cell.angle_alpha   90.00
_cell.angle_beta   90.00
_cell.angle_gamma   90.00
#
_symmetry.space_group_name_H-M   'P 1'
#
loop_
_entity.id
_entity.type
_entity.pdbx_description
1 polymer ?
#
loop_
_entity_poly.entity_id
_entity_poly.type
_entity_poly.pdbx_seq_one_letter_code
_entity_poly.pdbx_strand_id
1 'polypeptide(L)'
;MVYYQLSGESAENLQLMEKIDRLHLDDPSAGSRRMYKYLRRSTGKKIGRERVRRLMRVMGVEAVYPRKRTTIPGGPSGIFPYRLRGLDINRPNQVMCADITYIPMR
;
A
#
# COMPACT_ATOMS: atom_id res chain seq x y z
N MET A 1 15.65 0.19 36.15
CA MET A 1 14.94 0.42 34.88
C MET A 1 15.99 0.69 33.80
N VAL A 2 16.35 -0.31 32.99
CA VAL A 2 17.44 -0.19 32.01
C VAL A 2 16.86 0.42 30.74
N TYR A 3 17.10 1.72 30.54
CA TYR A 3 16.76 2.40 29.29
C TYR A 3 17.73 1.94 28.20
N TYR A 4 17.23 1.19 27.22
CA TYR A 4 17.99 0.85 26.02
C TYR A 4 18.26 2.14 25.25
N GLN A 5 19.51 2.63 25.28
CA GLN A 5 19.94 3.70 24.40
C GLN A 5 20.05 3.13 22.98
N LEU A 6 19.40 3.78 22.02
CA LEU A 6 19.54 3.47 20.60
C LEU A 6 20.99 3.74 20.17
N SER A 7 21.83 2.72 20.20
CA SER A 7 23.11 2.73 19.50
C SER A 7 22.82 2.98 18.02
N GLY A 8 23.45 4.00 17.45
CA GLY A 8 23.27 4.40 16.04
C GLY A 8 23.56 3.26 15.06
N GLU A 9 23.16 3.44 13.80
CA GLU A 9 23.42 2.46 12.76
C GLU A 9 24.93 2.38 12.43
N SER A 10 25.41 1.17 12.12
CA SER A 10 26.82 0.97 11.75
C SER A 10 27.16 1.71 10.45
N ALA A 11 28.44 2.04 10.24
CA ALA A 11 28.90 2.70 9.01
C ALA A 11 28.49 1.93 7.74
N GLU A 12 28.50 0.59 7.78
CA GLU A 12 28.00 -0.23 6.68
C GLU A 12 26.49 -0.04 6.43
N ASN A 13 25.70 0.06 7.49
CA ASN A 13 24.26 0.28 7.37
C ASN A 13 23.97 1.67 6.82
N LEU A 14 24.70 2.70 7.23
CA LEU A 14 24.57 4.05 6.69
C LEU A 14 24.87 4.09 5.19
N GLN A 15 25.95 3.45 4.73
CA GLN A 15 26.25 3.30 3.31
C GLN A 15 25.16 2.54 2.55
N LEU A 16 24.54 1.56 3.21
CA LEU A 16 23.46 0.78 2.61
C LEU A 16 22.16 1.58 2.54
N MET A 17 21.87 2.39 3.55
CA MET A 17 20.73 3.31 3.61
C MET A 17 20.85 4.39 2.52
N GLU A 18 22.03 4.98 2.32
CA GLU A 18 22.27 5.94 1.23
C GLU A 18 21.98 5.34 -0.15
N LYS A 19 22.35 4.08 -0.37
CA LYS A 19 22.05 3.36 -1.62
C LYS A 19 20.57 3.03 -1.77
N ILE A 20 19.89 2.66 -0.67
CA ILE A 20 18.44 2.44 -0.67
C ILE A 20 17.73 3.72 -1.07
N ASP A 21 18.13 4.85 -0.51
CA ASP A 21 17.55 6.16 -0.80
C ASP A 21 17.67 6.51 -2.29
N ARG A 22 18.89 6.41 -2.85
CA ARG A 22 19.13 6.65 -4.27
C ARG A 22 18.33 5.72 -5.19
N LEU A 23 18.23 4.44 -4.84
CA LEU A 23 17.44 3.47 -5.61
C LEU A 23 15.93 3.69 -5.48
N HIS A 24 15.46 4.21 -4.35
CA HIS A 24 14.06 4.51 -4.13
C HIS A 24 13.61 5.74 -4.92
N LEU A 25 14.49 6.75 -5.03
CA LEU A 25 14.26 7.91 -5.91
C LEU A 25 14.17 7.51 -7.39
N ASP A 26 14.93 6.50 -7.81
CA ASP A 26 14.90 5.98 -9.19
C ASP A 26 13.66 5.09 -9.45
N ASP A 27 13.34 4.17 -8.53
CA ASP A 27 12.18 3.27 -8.62
C ASP A 27 11.37 3.30 -7.30
N PRO A 28 10.42 4.22 -7.14
CA PRO A 28 9.60 4.32 -5.92
C PRO A 28 8.67 3.11 -5.73
N SER A 29 8.46 2.28 -6.76
CA SER A 29 7.69 1.04 -6.67
C SER A 29 8.46 -0.12 -6.05
N ALA A 30 9.78 0.03 -5.88
CA ALA A 30 10.65 -1.03 -5.40
C ALA A 30 10.51 -1.27 -3.89
N GLY A 31 9.65 -2.21 -3.52
CA GLY A 31 9.63 -2.75 -2.16
C GLY A 31 10.84 -3.60 -1.81
N SER A 32 10.92 -4.05 -0.56
CA SER A 32 12.06 -4.82 -0.01
C SER A 32 12.52 -6.01 -0.86
N ARG A 33 11.60 -6.70 -1.56
CA ARG A 33 11.90 -7.83 -2.46
C ARG A 33 12.71 -7.39 -3.70
N ARG A 34 12.35 -6.25 -4.30
CA ARG A 34 13.06 -5.68 -5.46
C ARG A 34 14.33 -4.97 -5.00
N MET A 35 14.22 -4.16 -3.96
CA MET A 35 15.32 -3.39 -3.39
C MET A 35 16.52 -4.28 -3.03
N TYR A 36 16.29 -5.42 -2.37
CA TYR A 36 17.36 -6.40 -2.10
C TYR A 36 18.08 -6.88 -3.38
N LYS A 37 17.35 -7.15 -4.46
CA LYS A 37 17.95 -7.59 -5.72
C LYS A 37 18.76 -6.47 -6.37
N TYR A 38 18.26 -5.23 -6.35
CA TYR A 38 19.00 -4.07 -6.87
C TYR A 38 20.30 -3.85 -6.12
N LEU A 39 20.25 -3.86 -4.79
CA LEU A 39 21.43 -3.73 -3.94
C LEU A 39 22.44 -4.86 -4.17
N ARG A 40 21.98 -6.11 -4.29
CA ARG A 40 22.85 -7.25 -4.58
C ARG A 40 23.54 -7.11 -5.94
N ARG A 41 22.83 -6.61 -6.96
CA ARG A 41 23.37 -6.38 -8.30
C ARG A 41 24.36 -5.21 -8.34
N SER A 42 24.06 -4.11 -7.66
CA SER A 42 24.90 -2.90 -7.68
C SER A 42 26.15 -3.00 -6.80
N THR A 43 26.10 -3.75 -5.69
CA THR A 43 27.24 -3.88 -4.77
C THR A 43 28.01 -5.18 -4.91
N GLY A 44 27.46 -6.19 -5.59
CA GLY A 44 28.04 -7.55 -5.65
C GLY A 44 28.05 -8.30 -4.31
N LYS A 45 27.63 -7.65 -3.22
CA LYS A 45 27.65 -8.22 -1.86
C LYS A 45 26.41 -9.08 -1.62
N LYS A 46 26.57 -10.15 -0.83
CA LYS A 46 25.44 -10.92 -0.29
C LYS A 46 24.79 -10.13 0.85
N ILE A 47 23.67 -9.48 0.55
CA ILE A 47 22.88 -8.72 1.51
C ILE A 47 21.63 -9.54 1.88
N GLY A 48 21.19 -9.55 3.14
CA GLY A 48 19.96 -10.26 3.51
C GLY A 48 18.70 -9.44 3.20
N ARG A 49 17.63 -10.07 2.68
CA ARG A 49 16.35 -9.37 2.45
C ARG A 49 15.78 -8.78 3.75
N GLU A 50 15.89 -9.49 4.87
CA GLU A 50 15.42 -9.00 6.17
C GLU A 50 16.23 -7.79 6.67
N ARG A 51 17.54 -7.72 6.38
CA ARG A 51 18.37 -6.54 6.65
C ARG A 51 17.86 -5.34 5.86
N VAL A 52 17.60 -5.50 4.56
CA VAL A 52 17.04 -4.44 3.71
C VAL A 52 15.66 -4.00 4.20
N ARG A 53 14.77 -4.94 4.54
CA ARG A 53 13.44 -4.64 5.07
C ARG A 53 13.49 -3.86 6.38
N ARG A 54 14.42 -4.23 7.29
CA ARG A 54 14.66 -3.50 8.54
C ARG A 54 15.11 -2.07 8.27
N LEU A 55 16.12 -1.90 7.41
CA LEU A 55 16.68 -0.58 7.08
C LEU A 55 15.64 0.33 6.40
N MET A 56 14.88 -0.19 5.42
CA MET A 56 13.78 0.56 4.81
C MET A 56 12.74 1.03 5.83
N ARG A 57 12.41 0.18 6.82
CA ARG A 57 11.50 0.56 7.92
C ARG A 57 12.08 1.65 8.82
N VAL A 58 13.37 1.58 9.16
CA VAL A 58 14.05 2.62 9.95
C VAL A 58 14.07 3.96 9.20
N MET A 59 14.24 3.92 7.88
CA MET A 59 14.21 5.11 7.02
C MET A 59 12.80 5.64 6.72
N GLY A 60 11.73 4.89 7.02
CA GLY A 60 10.37 5.24 6.60
C GLY A 60 10.12 5.10 5.10
N VAL A 61 10.96 4.33 4.39
CA VAL A 61 10.84 4.11 2.95
C VAL A 61 9.88 2.95 2.66
N GLU A 62 8.82 3.22 1.92
CA GLU A 62 7.82 2.24 1.52
C GLU A 62 7.63 2.21 0.00
N ALA A 63 7.22 1.05 -0.52
CA ALA A 63 6.92 0.92 -1.95
C ALA A 63 5.63 1.67 -2.29
N VAL A 64 5.72 2.62 -3.22
CA VAL A 64 4.57 3.35 -3.73
C VAL A 64 4.05 2.61 -4.97
N TYR A 65 2.83 2.08 -4.87
CA TYR A 65 2.15 1.43 -5.99
C TYR A 65 0.71 1.94 -6.12
N PRO A 66 0.15 1.96 -7.35
CA PRO A 66 -1.25 2.29 -7.55
C PRO A 66 -2.12 1.31 -6.76
N ARG A 67 -2.95 1.82 -5.85
CA ARG A 67 -3.97 0.99 -5.21
C ARG A 67 -5.00 0.61 -6.27
N LYS A 68 -5.51 -0.64 -6.20
CA LYS A 68 -6.64 -1.05 -7.03
C LYS A 68 -7.81 -0.10 -6.76
N ARG A 69 -8.31 0.57 -7.79
CA ARG A 69 -9.58 1.29 -7.72
C ARG A 69 -10.69 0.24 -7.73
N THR A 70 -11.29 -0.02 -6.57
CA THR A 70 -12.44 -0.94 -6.44
C THR A 70 -13.70 -0.39 -7.11
N THR A 71 -13.73 0.92 -7.35
CA THR A 71 -14.82 1.62 -8.01
C THR A 71 -14.21 2.47 -9.13
N ILE A 72 -14.38 2.03 -10.37
CA ILE A 72 -14.20 2.91 -11.52
C ILE A 72 -15.61 3.42 -11.81
N PRO A 73 -15.91 4.72 -11.57
CA PRO A 73 -17.19 5.26 -12.00
C PRO A 73 -17.31 4.98 -13.50
N GLY A 74 -18.46 4.48 -13.95
CA GLY A 74 -18.75 4.41 -15.37
C GLY A 74 -18.54 5.79 -16.01
N GLY A 75 -18.35 5.84 -17.33
CA GLY A 75 -18.33 7.11 -18.05
C GLY A 75 -19.59 7.95 -17.78
N PRO A 76 -19.77 9.11 -18.42
CA PRO A 76 -20.93 9.99 -18.19
C PRO A 76 -22.29 9.27 -18.27
N SER A 77 -22.37 8.16 -19.01
CA SER A 77 -23.53 7.28 -19.15
C SER A 77 -23.83 6.35 -17.97
N GLY A 78 -22.92 6.22 -16.98
CA GLY A 78 -23.05 5.30 -15.85
C GLY A 78 -23.56 5.93 -14.55
N ILE A 79 -23.74 7.26 -14.51
CA ILE A 79 -24.26 7.98 -13.35
C ILE A 79 -25.77 8.14 -13.50
N PHE A 80 -26.54 7.28 -12.83
CA PHE A 80 -27.99 7.37 -12.80
C PHE A 80 -28.46 8.19 -11.60
N PRO A 81 -29.42 9.12 -11.77
CA PRO A 81 -30.01 9.84 -10.65
C PRO A 81 -30.77 8.87 -9.74
N TYR A 82 -30.76 9.15 -8.44
CA TYR A 82 -31.56 8.40 -7.47
C TYR A 82 -33.05 8.67 -7.70
N ARG A 83 -33.74 7.74 -8.35
CA ARG A 83 -35.12 7.91 -8.83
C ARG A 83 -36.18 8.02 -7.73
N LEU A 84 -35.83 7.68 -6.48
CA LEU A 84 -36.74 7.81 -5.33
C LEU A 84 -36.64 9.18 -4.65
N ARG A 85 -35.74 10.07 -5.11
CA ARG A 85 -35.60 11.42 -4.54
C ARG A 85 -36.87 12.23 -4.77
N GLY A 86 -37.52 12.68 -3.70
CA GLY A 86 -38.73 13.51 -3.77
C GLY A 86 -40.02 12.74 -4.08
N LEU A 87 -39.97 11.40 -4.13
CA LEU A 87 -41.16 10.56 -4.28
C LEU A 87 -41.81 10.36 -2.91
N ASP A 88 -43.07 10.80 -2.75
CA ASP A 88 -43.90 10.44 -1.60
C ASP A 88 -44.38 8.98 -1.75
N ILE A 89 -44.06 8.13 -0.77
CA ILE A 89 -44.35 6.69 -0.79
C ILE A 89 -45.49 6.41 0.18
N ASN A 90 -46.74 6.49 -0.30
CA ASN A 90 -47.94 6.51 0.54
C ASN A 90 -48.89 5.32 0.35
N ARG A 91 -48.54 4.36 -0.53
CA ARG A 91 -49.33 3.14 -0.74
C ARG A 91 -48.48 1.87 -0.76
N PRO A 92 -49.03 0.72 -0.35
CA PRO A 92 -48.38 -0.57 -0.53
C PRO A 92 -48.03 -0.83 -2.01
N ASN A 93 -46.96 -1.61 -2.25
CA ASN A 93 -46.48 -1.99 -3.59
C ASN A 93 -45.99 -0.83 -4.49
N GLN A 94 -45.62 0.31 -3.91
CA GLN A 94 -45.09 1.47 -4.65
C GLN A 94 -43.57 1.44 -4.85
N VAL A 95 -42.81 0.95 -3.86
CA VAL A 95 -41.35 0.81 -3.89
C VAL A 95 -40.98 -0.50 -3.20
N MET A 96 -40.04 -1.24 -3.78
CA MET A 96 -39.46 -2.45 -3.17
C MET A 96 -37.97 -2.23 -2.93
N CYS A 97 -37.48 -2.69 -1.79
CA CYS A 97 -36.06 -2.67 -1.44
C CYS A 97 -35.59 -4.12 -1.24
N ALA A 98 -34.42 -4.44 -1.78
CA ALA A 98 -33.74 -5.70 -1.56
C ALA A 98 -32.28 -5.40 -1.21
N ASP A 99 -31.73 -6.13 -0.25
CA ASP A 99 -30.32 -6.09 0.12
C ASP A 99 -29.76 -7.51 0.13
N ILE A 100 -28.45 -7.65 -0.10
CA ILE A 100 -27.76 -8.93 -0.09
C ILE A 100 -26.76 -8.91 1.06
N THR A 101 -26.99 -9.79 2.03
CA THR A 101 -26.02 -10.04 3.10
C THR A 101 -25.16 -11.24 2.71
N TYR A 102 -23.83 -11.06 2.71
CA TYR A 102 -22.91 -12.17 2.51
C TYR A 102 -22.85 -13.06 3.77
N ILE A 103 -23.15 -14.35 3.61
CA ILE A 103 -23.01 -15.34 4.67
C ILE A 103 -21.65 -16.04 4.46
N PRO A 104 -20.71 -15.94 5.41
CA PRO A 104 -19.41 -16.59 5.27
C PRO A 104 -19.55 -18.11 5.29
N MET A 105 -18.85 -18.79 4.37
CA MET A 105 -18.80 -20.26 4.33
C MET A 105 -17.98 -20.79 5.53
N ARG A 106 -18.42 -21.93 6.09
CA ARG A 106 -17.68 -22.68 7.12
C ARG A 106 -16.85 -23.78 6.51
#